data_AF-A0A9E1SX54-F1
#
_entry.id   AF-A0A9E1SX54-F1
#
_cell.length_a   1.000
_cell.length_b   1.000
_cell.length_c   1.000
_cell.angle_alpha   90.00
_cell.angle_beta   90.00
_cell.angle_gamma   90.00
#
_symmetry.space_group_name_H-M   'P 1'
#
loop_
_entity.id
_entity.type
_entity.pdbx_description
1 polymer ?
#
loop_
_entity_poly.entity_id
_entity_poly.type
_entity_poly.pdbx_seq_one_letter_code
_entity_poly.pdbx_strand_id
1 'polypeptide(L)' 'DLKFLIQQQENSINQSKVLNAPNIDNPDFIEFINDLRAKGHIIKTDLNGSTKVDFIHENGKWRLKK' A
#
# COMPACT_ATOMS: atom_id res chain seq x y z
N ASP A 1 -12.25 25.35 -17.86
CA ASP A 1 -13.01 25.53 -16.63
C ASP A 1 -12.10 25.27 -15.44
N LEU A 2 -11.99 26.20 -14.50
CA LEU A 2 -11.02 26.12 -13.40
C LEU A 2 -11.39 25.00 -12.39
N LYS A 3 -12.69 24.69 -12.25
CA LYS A 3 -13.19 23.65 -11.34
C LYS A 3 -12.81 22.25 -11.84
N PHE A 4 -12.83 22.05 -13.16
CA PHE A 4 -12.35 20.81 -13.78
C PHE A 4 -10.86 20.54 -13.54
N LEU A 5 -10.02 21.58 -13.59
CA LEU A 5 -8.57 21.43 -13.39
C LEU A 5 -8.22 21.11 -11.93
N ILE A 6 -8.92 21.72 -10.97
CA ILE A 6 -8.74 21.43 -9.54
C ILE A 6 -9.17 19.99 -9.22
N GLN A 7 -10.30 19.54 -9.76
CA GLN A 7 -10.78 18.17 -9.55
C GLN A 7 -9.83 17.11 -10.14
N GLN A 8 -9.20 17.39 -11.29
CA GLN A 8 -8.19 16.52 -11.91
C GLN A 8 -6.88 16.51 -11.11
N GLN A 9 -6.51 17.65 -10.51
CA GLN A 9 -5.32 17.79 -9.69
C GLN A 9 -5.49 17.08 -8.35
N GLU A 10 -6.64 17.20 -7.67
CA GLU A 10 -6.96 16.43 -6.46
C GLU A 10 -6.98 14.92 -6.70
N ASN A 11 -7.46 14.47 -7.87
CA ASN A 11 -7.40 13.06 -8.27
C ASN A 11 -5.98 12.58 -8.66
N SER A 12 -5.10 13.48 -9.10
CA SER A 12 -3.71 13.13 -9.48
C SER A 12 -2.72 13.23 -8.32
N ILE A 13 -3.04 13.94 -7.24
CA ILE A 13 -2.16 14.12 -6.07
C ILE A 13 -2.16 12.87 -5.16
N ASN A 14 -3.21 12.05 -5.19
CA ASN A 14 -3.25 10.76 -4.49
C ASN A 14 -2.92 9.61 -5.44
N GLN A 15 -1.78 9.68 -6.14
CA GLN A 15 -1.14 8.46 -6.61
C GLN A 15 -0.62 7.71 -5.37
N SER A 16 -1.55 7.11 -4.60
CA SER A 16 -1.26 6.21 -3.50
C SER A 16 -0.30 5.16 -4.02
N LYS A 17 0.98 5.31 -3.67
CA LYS A 17 2.04 4.38 -4.05
C LYS A 17 1.52 2.98 -3.76
N VAL A 18 1.42 2.18 -4.83
CA VAL A 18 0.95 0.80 -4.70
C VAL A 18 2.04 0.04 -3.95
N LEU A 19 1.69 -0.49 -2.78
CA LEU A 19 2.60 -1.26 -1.94
C LEU A 19 2.46 -2.74 -2.28
N ASN A 20 3.59 -3.40 -2.49
CA ASN A 20 3.67 -4.81 -2.83
C ASN A 20 3.81 -5.64 -1.56
N ALA A 21 2.73 -6.29 -1.16
CA ALA A 21 2.67 -7.16 0.01
C ALA A 21 3.06 -8.60 -0.35
N PRO A 22 3.85 -9.28 0.49
CA PRO A 22 4.02 -10.73 0.38
C PRO A 22 2.67 -11.44 0.56
N ASN A 23 2.45 -12.51 -0.21
CA ASN A 23 1.29 -13.38 -0.03
C ASN A 23 1.56 -14.39 1.10
N ILE A 24 1.47 -13.91 2.35
CA ILE A 24 1.68 -14.71 3.56
C ILE A 24 0.41 -14.76 4.39
N ASP A 25 0.13 -15.94 4.95
CA ASP A 25 -0.98 -16.16 5.87
C ASP A 25 -0.50 -15.91 7.31
N ASN A 26 -0.33 -14.62 7.66
CA ASN A 26 0.08 -14.19 8.99
C ASN A 26 -0.98 -13.21 9.54
N PRO A 27 -1.64 -13.51 10.68
CA PRO A 27 -2.69 -12.66 11.22
C PRO A 27 -2.22 -11.24 11.57
N ASP A 28 -1.03 -11.09 12.17
CA ASP A 28 -0.45 -9.78 12.49
C ASP A 28 -0.20 -8.95 11.22
N PHE A 29 0.20 -9.64 10.13
CA PHE A 29 0.41 -8.98 8.84
C PHE A 29 -0.92 -8.56 8.21
N ILE A 30 -1.91 -9.44 8.23
CA ILE A 30 -3.24 -9.17 7.67
C ILE A 30 -3.88 -7.96 8.37
N GLU A 31 -3.77 -7.88 9.70
CA GLU A 31 -4.25 -6.71 10.47
C GLU A 31 -3.53 -5.42 10.06
N PHE A 32 -2.20 -5.47 9.95
CA PHE A 32 -1.38 -4.33 9.51
C PHE A 32 -1.75 -3.84 8.11
N ILE A 33 -1.93 -4.76 7.16
CA ILE A 33 -2.33 -4.44 5.78
C ILE A 33 -3.74 -3.85 5.73
N ASN A 34 -4.66 -4.35 6.56
CA ASN A 34 -6.02 -3.80 6.65
C ASN A 34 -6.01 -2.37 7.21
N ASP A 35 -5.21 -2.07 8.23
CA ASP A 35 -5.04 -0.70 8.74
C ASP A 35 -4.51 0.25 7.66
N LEU A 36 -3.52 -0.18 6.88
CA LEU A 36 -3.01 0.62 5.76
C LEU A 36 -4.06 0.83 4.66
N ARG A 37 -4.87 -0.18 4.35
CA ARG A 37 -5.99 -0.03 3.41
C ARG A 37 -7.03 0.95 3.92
N ALA A 38 -7.34 0.93 5.22
CA ALA A 38 -8.24 1.89 5.85
C ALA A 38 -7.70 3.33 5.78
N LYS A 39 -6.36 3.50 5.77
CA LYS A 39 -5.69 4.79 5.56
C LYS A 39 -5.62 5.24 4.10
N GLY A 40 -6.12 4.45 3.15
CA GLY A 40 -6.14 4.78 1.71
C GLY A 40 -4.93 4.28 0.92
N HIS A 41 -4.11 3.38 1.49
CA HIS A 41 -3.04 2.74 0.75
C HIS A 41 -3.57 1.61 -0.14
N ILE A 42 -3.09 1.57 -1.39
CA ILE A 42 -3.39 0.49 -2.33
C ILE A 42 -2.34 -0.60 -2.14
N ILE A 43 -2.77 -1.78 -1.70
CA ILE A 43 -1.86 -2.90 -1.38
C ILE A 43 -2.16 -4.07 -2.31
N LYS A 44 -1.16 -4.46 -3.10
CA LYS A 44 -1.18 -5.62 -3.99
C LYS A 44 -0.44 -6.79 -3.36
N THR A 45 -1.13 -7.91 -3.21
CA THR A 45 -0.57 -9.20 -2.77
C THR A 45 -0.22 -10.11 -3.94
N ASP A 46 -0.78 -9.84 -5.12
CA ASP A 46 -0.47 -10.54 -6.35
C ASP A 46 0.86 -10.02 -6.91
N LEU A 47 1.94 -10.64 -6.44
CA LEU A 47 3.27 -10.41 -6.93
C LEU A 47 3.47 -11.34 -8.12
N ASN A 48 3.18 -10.88 -9.33
CA ASN A 48 3.34 -11.62 -10.60
C ASN A 48 4.81 -12.02 -10.87
N GLY A 49 5.38 -12.89 -10.04
CA GLY A 49 6.81 -13.26 -9.99
C GLY A 49 7.74 -12.20 -9.39
N SER A 50 7.21 -11.08 -8.86
CA SER A 50 8.03 -9.99 -8.34
C SER A 50 8.48 -10.26 -6.90
N THR A 51 9.78 -10.35 -6.66
CA THR A 51 10.35 -10.48 -5.30
C THR A 51 10.46 -9.14 -4.56
N LYS A 52 10.08 -8.04 -5.21
CA LYS A 52 10.07 -6.71 -4.60
C LYS A 52 8.85 -6.54 -3.71
N VAL A 53 9.02 -6.91 -2.45
CA VAL A 53 8.08 -6.60 -1.36
C VAL A 53 8.45 -5.29 -0.69
N ASP A 54 7.45 -4.44 -0.46
CA ASP A 54 7.59 -3.15 0.24
C ASP A 54 7.44 -3.29 1.76
N PHE A 55 7.33 -4.53 2.27
CA PHE A 55 7.11 -4.83 3.68
C PHE A 55 8.28 -5.59 4.25
N ILE A 56 8.70 -5.19 5.45
CA ILE A 56 9.71 -5.87 6.24
C ILE A 56 9.13 -6.21 7.60
N HIS A 57 9.59 -7.32 8.15
CA HIS A 57 9.33 -7.70 9.54
C HIS A 57 10.59 -7.40 10.33
N GLU A 58 10.51 -6.46 11.26
CA GLU A 58 11.64 -6.04 12.09
C GLU A 58 11.19 -5.95 13.55
N ASN A 59 11.96 -6.58 14.44
CA ASN A 59 11.70 -6.59 15.88
C ASN A 59 10.26 -7.04 16.24
N GLY A 60 9.76 -8.07 15.55
CA GLY A 60 8.42 -8.61 15.76
C GLY A 60 7.28 -7.77 15.17
N LYS A 61 7.55 -6.65 14.48
CA LYS A 61 6.53 -5.76 13.90
C LYS A 61 6.69 -5.60 12.40
N TRP A 62 5.56 -5.50 11.71
CA TRP A 62 5.51 -5.20 10.28
C TRP A 62 5.67 -3.71 10.02
N ARG A 63 6.50 -3.38 9.03
CA ARG A 63 6.79 -2.00 8.62
C ARG A 63 6.99 -1.90 7.12
N LEU A 64 6.83 -0.69 6.59
CA LEU A 64 7.17 -0.39 5.21
C LEU A 64 8.68 -0.25 5.07
N LYS A 65 9.23 -0.89 4.03
CA LYS A 65 10.60 -0.68 3.57
C LYS A 65 10.67 0.75 3.02
N LYS A 66 11.38 1.62 3.74
CA LYS A 66 11.57 3.03 3.36
C LYS A 66 12.56 3.15 2.21
#